data_AF-A0A800FBD9-F1
#
_entry.id   AF-A0A800FBD9-F1
#
_cell.length_a   1.000
_cell.length_b   1.000
_cell.length_c   1.000
_cell.angle_alpha   90.00
_cell.angle_beta   90.00
_cell.angle_gamma   90.00
#
_symmetry.space_group_name_H-M   'P 1'
#
loop_
_entity.id
_entity.type
_entity.pdbx_description
1 polymer ?
#
loop_
_entity_poly.entity_id
_entity_poly.type
_entity_poly.pdbx_seq_one_letter_code
_entity_poly.pdbx_strand_id
1 'polypeptide(L)'
;MMDEARDRARYRLLLRAYPKAHRQRSGDEMEEAFITLLFGVLLAFRTDAAGGAHLRDGTRAGISRAANRFGSALVVLQTAMAVALLGGGGLLMKSISGMRAQDYGFEPSNVLTVRVALPTESYDSKELSDAFWADITSRVAGVPGVSAVGTAQNHPLMGSNWGRTVRIAGHNTGEESGRSVRVTHASTGLFQALDFTIAQGCAFSDADAAGPRVAIVNQAFVRRYLTEGEDPLSTTLLGSEESTIQVIGVVEDSIERGVDQAVQPALYTPIGQADIRTRSLVIRTETEPTDFVSAV
;
A
#
# COMPACT_ATOMS: atom_id res chain seq x y z
N MET A 1 5.26 9.77 -41.98
CA MET A 1 5.15 11.11 -41.37
C MET A 1 3.73 11.49 -40.92
N MET A 2 2.66 10.94 -41.50
CA MET A 2 1.27 11.21 -41.06
C MET A 2 0.77 10.27 -39.93
N ASP A 3 1.49 9.20 -39.63
CA ASP A 3 1.09 8.18 -38.65
C ASP A 3 1.56 8.51 -37.21
N GLU A 4 2.76 9.09 -37.08
CA GLU A 4 3.29 9.61 -35.80
C GLU A 4 2.45 10.75 -35.21
N ALA A 5 1.75 11.52 -36.05
CA ALA A 5 0.88 12.58 -35.57
C ALA A 5 -0.42 12.04 -34.93
N ARG A 6 -0.85 10.83 -35.34
CA ARG A 6 -2.06 10.17 -34.83
C ARG A 6 -1.83 9.52 -33.47
N ASP A 7 -0.64 8.96 -33.23
CA ASP A 7 -0.27 8.40 -31.93
C ASP A 7 0.06 9.47 -30.88
N ARG A 8 0.65 10.60 -31.28
CA ARG A 8 0.84 11.76 -30.39
C ARG A 8 -0.48 12.38 -29.93
N ALA A 9 -1.55 12.26 -30.72
CA ALA A 9 -2.89 12.70 -30.32
C ALA A 9 -3.57 11.74 -29.33
N ARG A 10 -3.29 10.43 -29.41
CA ARG A 10 -3.78 9.42 -28.45
C ARG A 10 -3.11 9.55 -27.08
N TYR A 11 -1.81 9.83 -27.03
CA TYR A 11 -1.11 10.11 -25.77
C TYR A 11 -1.58 11.41 -25.10
N ARG A 12 -1.92 12.46 -25.88
CA ARG A 12 -2.49 13.71 -25.35
C ARG A 12 -3.92 13.57 -24.84
N LEU A 13 -4.67 12.59 -25.31
CA LEU A 13 -6.03 12.30 -24.81
C LEU A 13 -6.01 11.50 -23.50
N LEU A 14 -5.02 10.63 -23.29
CA LEU A 14 -4.88 9.88 -22.04
C LEU A 14 -4.36 10.74 -20.87
N LEU A 15 -3.61 11.81 -21.14
CA LEU A 15 -3.15 12.76 -20.10
C LEU A 15 -4.19 13.81 -19.69
N ARG A 16 -5.35 13.87 -20.35
CA ARG A 16 -6.43 14.84 -20.06
C ARG A 16 -7.65 14.25 -19.36
N ALA A 17 -7.64 12.96 -19.04
CA ALA A 17 -8.77 12.25 -18.45
C ALA A 17 -8.54 11.80 -16.99
N TYR A 18 -7.74 12.54 -16.21
CA TYR A 18 -7.79 12.46 -14.74
C TYR A 18 -8.77 13.50 -14.21
N PRO A 19 -9.98 13.11 -13.77
CA PRO A 19 -10.89 14.06 -13.14
C PRO A 19 -10.35 14.38 -11.75
N LYS A 20 -9.68 15.53 -11.61
CA LYS A 20 -9.53 16.24 -10.31
C LYS A 20 -10.89 16.76 -9.79
N ALA A 21 -11.98 16.02 -9.98
CA ALA A 21 -13.34 16.49 -9.74
C ALA A 21 -14.10 15.72 -8.65
N HIS A 22 -13.51 14.68 -8.04
CA HIS A 22 -14.20 13.90 -6.99
C HIS A 22 -13.87 14.28 -5.55
N ARG A 23 -12.81 15.08 -5.29
CA ARG A 23 -12.46 15.50 -3.93
C ARG A 23 -13.17 16.78 -3.47
N GLN A 24 -13.62 17.64 -4.39
CA GLN A 24 -14.35 18.87 -4.05
C GLN A 24 -15.84 18.61 -3.77
N ARG A 25 -16.50 17.74 -4.57
CA ARG A 25 -17.95 17.50 -4.48
C ARG A 25 -18.40 16.79 -3.20
N SER A 26 -17.54 15.98 -2.59
CA SER A 26 -17.85 15.28 -1.33
C SER A 26 -17.63 16.15 -0.09
N GLY A 27 -16.90 17.28 -0.20
CA GLY A 27 -16.78 18.27 0.88
C GLY A 27 -18.09 19.04 1.04
N ASP A 28 -18.64 19.53 -0.06
CA ASP A 28 -19.87 20.32 -0.09
C ASP A 28 -21.09 19.51 0.41
N GLU A 29 -21.25 18.25 0.00
CA GLU A 29 -22.34 17.38 0.49
C GLU A 29 -22.27 17.13 2.01
N MET A 30 -21.05 17.12 2.59
CA MET A 30 -20.87 16.97 4.03
C MET A 30 -21.14 18.26 4.79
N GLU A 31 -20.76 19.41 4.25
CA GLU A 31 -21.13 20.71 4.83
C GLU A 31 -22.65 20.87 4.83
N GLU A 32 -23.33 20.51 3.74
CA GLU A 32 -24.79 20.57 3.66
C GLU A 32 -25.48 19.62 4.65
N ALA A 33 -25.01 18.38 4.78
CA ALA A 33 -25.56 17.43 5.75
C ALA A 33 -25.32 17.90 7.20
N PHE A 34 -24.14 18.44 7.49
CA PHE A 34 -23.80 18.97 8.81
C PHE A 34 -24.62 20.22 9.12
N ILE A 35 -24.77 21.15 8.18
CA ILE A 35 -25.61 22.35 8.31
C ILE A 35 -27.07 21.95 8.51
N THR A 36 -27.60 21.01 7.73
CA THR A 36 -28.99 20.54 7.85
C THR A 36 -29.26 19.93 9.22
N LEU A 37 -28.30 19.15 9.74
CA LEU A 37 -28.38 18.56 11.06
C LEU A 37 -28.30 19.62 12.17
N LEU A 38 -27.36 20.57 12.05
CA LEU A 38 -27.18 21.66 13.00
C LEU A 38 -28.42 22.58 13.04
N PHE A 39 -29.03 22.80 11.88
CA PHE A 39 -30.27 23.58 11.74
C PHE A 39 -31.48 22.84 12.33
N GLY A 40 -31.56 21.51 12.15
CA GLY A 40 -32.59 20.68 12.78
C GLY A 40 -32.52 20.72 14.31
N VAL A 41 -31.31 20.65 14.87
CA VAL A 41 -31.08 20.81 16.32
C VAL A 41 -31.46 22.22 16.79
N LEU A 42 -31.08 23.26 16.04
CA LEU A 42 -31.42 24.65 16.37
C LEU A 42 -32.93 24.91 16.35
N LEU A 43 -33.67 24.30 15.42
CA LEU A 43 -35.13 24.43 15.32
C LEU A 43 -35.84 23.76 16.50
N ALA A 44 -35.32 22.63 16.98
CA ALA A 44 -35.84 21.95 18.18
C ALA A 44 -35.71 22.83 19.44
N PHE A 45 -34.63 23.62 19.56
CA PHE A 45 -34.49 24.63 20.63
C PHE A 45 -35.50 25.78 20.52
N ARG A 46 -35.92 26.16 19.30
CA ARG A 46 -36.91 27.23 19.09
C ARG A 46 -38.34 26.77 19.38
N THR A 47 -38.68 25.51 19.10
CA THR A 47 -40.02 24.97 19.39
C THR A 47 -40.30 24.85 20.89
N ASP A 48 -39.28 24.56 21.70
CA ASP A 48 -39.42 24.53 23.17
C ASP A 48 -39.56 25.93 23.80
N ALA A 49 -39.02 26.96 23.14
CA ALA A 49 -39.16 28.36 23.57
C ALA A 49 -40.50 28.99 23.18
N ALA A 50 -41.14 28.51 22.10
CA ALA A 50 -42.38 29.07 21.57
C ALA A 50 -43.66 28.36 22.05
N GLY A 51 -43.57 27.16 22.66
CA GLY A 51 -44.73 26.33 23.02
C GLY A 51 -45.30 26.50 24.45
N GLY A 52 -44.82 27.46 25.24
CA GLY A 52 -45.15 27.57 26.67
C GLY A 52 -46.36 28.43 27.05
N ALA A 53 -47.13 28.93 26.08
CA ALA A 53 -48.31 29.76 26.35
C ALA A 53 -49.59 29.03 25.94
N HIS A 54 -50.09 28.13 26.80
CA HIS A 54 -51.49 28.05 27.21
C HIS A 54 -51.77 26.79 28.06
N LEU A 55 -52.29 27.04 29.27
CA LEU A 55 -53.18 26.18 30.08
C LEU A 55 -52.58 24.95 30.82
N ARG A 56 -52.22 25.11 32.10
CA ARG A 56 -53.08 24.71 33.25
C ARG A 56 -52.41 24.99 34.60
N ASP A 57 -53.28 25.39 35.52
CA ASP A 57 -53.06 25.87 36.88
C ASP A 57 -52.65 24.75 37.85
N GLY A 58 -52.01 25.10 38.97
CA GLY A 58 -51.80 24.19 40.12
C GLY A 58 -50.35 24.07 40.65
N THR A 59 -49.93 25.03 41.48
CA THR A 59 -49.20 24.88 42.78
C THR A 59 -48.14 23.77 43.00
N ARG A 60 -47.51 23.22 41.96
CA ARG A 60 -46.22 22.44 42.00
C ARG A 60 -45.19 22.96 40.99
N ALA A 61 -45.40 24.18 40.49
CA ALA A 61 -44.84 24.67 39.23
C ALA A 61 -43.37 25.15 39.25
N GLY A 62 -42.70 25.11 40.41
CA GLY A 62 -41.28 25.53 40.54
C GLY A 62 -40.29 24.39 40.27
N ILE A 63 -40.52 23.21 40.88
CA ILE A 63 -39.62 22.05 40.78
C ILE A 63 -39.87 21.28 39.47
N SER A 64 -41.12 21.23 38.99
CA SER A 64 -41.51 20.50 37.77
C SER A 64 -41.01 21.14 36.48
N ARG A 65 -41.01 22.47 36.34
CA ARG A 65 -40.47 23.16 35.15
C ARG A 65 -38.95 23.09 35.07
N ALA A 66 -38.24 23.21 36.18
CA ALA A 66 -36.79 23.02 36.21
C ALA A 66 -36.41 21.57 35.88
N ALA A 67 -37.06 20.59 36.52
CA ALA A 67 -36.85 19.17 36.23
C ALA A 67 -37.16 18.80 34.77
N ASN A 68 -38.23 19.35 34.18
CA ASN A 68 -38.57 19.10 32.78
C ASN A 68 -37.54 19.73 31.82
N ARG A 69 -37.01 20.92 32.14
CA ARG A 69 -35.94 21.56 31.35
C ARG A 69 -34.60 20.83 31.44
N PHE A 70 -34.26 20.28 32.61
CA PHE A 70 -33.09 19.42 32.78
C PHE A 70 -33.25 18.10 32.00
N GLY A 71 -34.45 17.50 32.03
CA GLY A 71 -34.78 16.32 31.22
C GLY A 71 -34.66 16.56 29.72
N SER A 72 -35.28 17.63 29.21
CA SER A 72 -35.17 18.00 27.79
C SER A 72 -33.73 18.29 27.37
N ALA A 73 -32.94 18.99 28.20
CA ALA A 73 -31.54 19.25 27.92
C ALA A 73 -30.69 17.97 27.83
N LEU A 74 -30.94 17.00 28.71
CA LEU A 74 -30.28 15.69 28.67
C LEU A 74 -30.63 14.91 27.40
N VAL A 75 -31.91 14.91 26.99
CA VAL A 75 -32.36 14.23 25.76
C VAL A 75 -31.73 14.85 24.52
N VAL A 76 -31.66 16.19 24.44
CA VAL A 76 -31.02 16.89 23.32
C VAL A 76 -29.53 16.60 23.27
N LEU A 77 -28.83 16.66 24.42
CA LEU A 77 -27.40 16.33 24.49
C LEU A 77 -27.15 14.87 24.10
N GLN A 78 -27.97 13.94 24.59
CA GLN A 78 -27.89 12.53 24.22
C GLN A 78 -28.10 12.32 22.72
N THR A 79 -29.09 12.99 22.13
CA THR A 79 -29.39 12.89 20.69
C THR A 79 -28.26 13.48 19.86
N ALA A 80 -27.74 14.66 20.23
CA ALA A 80 -26.60 15.29 19.56
C ALA A 80 -25.36 14.40 19.61
N MET A 81 -25.08 13.78 20.77
CA MET A 81 -23.96 12.86 20.95
C MET A 81 -24.15 11.57 20.12
N ALA A 82 -25.36 11.00 20.09
CA ALA A 82 -25.66 9.82 19.28
C ALA A 82 -25.45 10.10 17.79
N VAL A 83 -25.91 11.25 17.29
CA VAL A 83 -25.72 11.62 15.88
C VAL A 83 -24.24 11.90 15.57
N ALA A 84 -23.52 12.58 16.46
CA ALA A 84 -22.08 12.81 16.30
C ALA A 84 -21.29 11.49 16.25
N LEU A 85 -21.64 10.53 17.11
CA LEU A 85 -21.04 9.19 17.12
C LEU A 85 -21.38 8.39 15.86
N LEU A 86 -22.63 8.47 15.36
CA LEU A 86 -23.03 7.83 14.11
C LEU A 86 -22.31 8.43 12.90
N GLY A 87 -22.20 9.76 12.84
CA GLY A 87 -21.45 10.46 11.78
C GLY A 87 -19.96 10.09 11.80
N GLY A 88 -19.34 10.13 12.98
CA GLY A 88 -17.94 9.72 13.16
C GLY A 88 -17.70 8.25 12.79
N GLY A 89 -18.56 7.34 13.28
CA GLY A 89 -18.49 5.91 12.96
C GLY A 89 -18.68 5.61 11.48
N GLY A 90 -19.62 6.28 10.82
CA GLY A 90 -19.86 6.15 9.38
C GLY A 90 -18.66 6.63 8.56
N LEU A 91 -18.01 7.73 8.95
CA LEU A 91 -16.80 8.22 8.29
C LEU A 91 -15.64 7.23 8.45
N LEU A 92 -15.48 6.64 9.63
CA LEU A 92 -14.47 5.59 9.87
C LEU A 92 -14.73 4.36 9.00
N MET A 93 -15.98 3.87 8.92
CA MET A 93 -16.33 2.75 8.03
C MET A 93 -16.08 3.06 6.56
N LYS A 94 -16.41 4.27 6.11
CA LYS A 94 -16.14 4.72 4.73
C LYS A 94 -14.63 4.79 4.46
N SER A 95 -13.85 5.31 5.41
CA SER A 95 -12.40 5.36 5.32
C SER A 95 -11.78 3.97 5.19
N ILE A 96 -12.19 3.02 6.05
CA ILE A 96 -11.74 1.63 6.02
C ILE A 96 -12.12 0.94 4.70
N SER A 97 -13.34 1.18 4.22
CA SER A 97 -13.81 0.58 2.95
C SER A 97 -13.06 1.15 1.74
N GLY A 98 -12.73 2.44 1.76
CA GLY A 98 -11.94 3.08 0.70
C GLY A 98 -10.52 2.55 0.61
N MET A 99 -9.90 2.17 1.74
CA MET A 99 -8.58 1.53 1.73
C MET A 99 -8.62 0.15 1.04
N ARG A 100 -9.69 -0.64 1.22
CA ARG A 100 -9.78 -1.99 0.62
C ARG A 100 -9.91 -2.00 -0.91
N ALA A 101 -10.40 -0.92 -1.51
CA ALA A 101 -10.65 -0.84 -2.95
C ALA A 101 -9.49 -0.20 -3.74
N GLN A 102 -8.34 -0.02 -3.09
CA GLN A 102 -7.21 0.66 -3.70
C GLN A 102 -6.29 -0.32 -4.41
N ASP A 103 -5.91 0.03 -5.63
CA ASP A 103 -4.83 -0.64 -6.34
C ASP A 103 -3.49 -0.28 -5.69
N TYR A 104 -2.86 -1.28 -5.08
CA TYR A 104 -1.58 -1.15 -4.41
C TYR A 104 -0.39 -1.44 -5.33
N GLY A 105 -0.62 -1.80 -6.60
CA GLY A 105 0.41 -2.31 -7.51
C GLY A 105 0.87 -3.73 -7.16
N PHE A 106 0.12 -4.42 -6.30
CA PHE A 106 0.25 -5.83 -5.95
C PHE A 106 -1.07 -6.31 -5.30
N GLU A 107 -1.31 -7.62 -5.27
CA GLU A 107 -2.52 -8.20 -4.71
C GLU A 107 -2.27 -8.75 -3.29
N PRO A 108 -2.67 -8.01 -2.23
CA PRO A 108 -2.48 -8.43 -0.84
C PRO A 108 -3.45 -9.53 -0.38
N SER A 109 -4.54 -9.79 -1.12
CA SER A 109 -5.56 -10.76 -0.72
C SER A 109 -5.04 -12.19 -0.83
N ASN A 110 -5.45 -13.02 0.13
CA ASN A 110 -5.07 -14.43 0.24
C ASN A 110 -3.55 -14.66 0.28
N VAL A 111 -2.79 -13.75 0.88
CA VAL A 111 -1.35 -13.88 1.09
C VAL A 111 -1.04 -14.08 2.57
N LEU A 112 -0.43 -15.22 2.91
CA LEU A 112 0.16 -15.50 4.22
C LEU A 112 1.64 -15.12 4.20
N THR A 113 2.12 -14.44 5.24
CA THR A 113 3.54 -14.11 5.38
C THR A 113 4.12 -14.65 6.67
N VAL A 114 5.28 -15.30 6.58
CA VAL A 114 5.98 -15.90 7.72
C VAL A 114 7.42 -15.41 7.73
N ARG A 115 7.86 -14.81 8.83
CA ARG A 115 9.23 -14.33 8.97
C ARG A 115 10.06 -15.33 9.75
N VAL A 116 11.13 -15.84 9.14
CA VAL A 116 12.04 -16.80 9.80
C VAL A 116 13.43 -16.20 9.89
N ALA A 117 14.02 -16.30 11.09
CA ALA A 117 15.41 -15.93 11.35
C ALA A 117 16.18 -17.21 11.70
N LEU A 118 17.16 -17.56 10.86
CA LEU A 118 17.98 -18.76 11.08
C LEU A 118 19.03 -18.53 12.19
N PRO A 119 19.15 -19.45 13.18
CA PRO A 119 20.17 -19.36 14.21
C PRO A 119 21.59 -19.49 13.63
N THR A 120 22.49 -18.57 13.98
CA THR A 120 23.87 -18.55 13.48
C THR A 120 24.67 -19.80 13.84
N GLU A 121 24.37 -20.43 14.98
CA GLU A 121 25.09 -21.61 15.47
C GLU A 121 24.80 -22.88 14.64
N SER A 122 23.59 -22.98 14.06
CA SER A 122 23.16 -24.14 13.27
C SER A 122 23.23 -23.91 11.76
N TYR A 123 23.26 -22.64 11.34
CA TYR A 123 23.33 -22.21 9.94
C TYR A 123 24.49 -21.22 9.79
N ASP A 124 25.70 -21.75 9.90
CA ASP A 124 26.96 -21.00 9.90
C ASP A 124 27.47 -20.65 8.49
N SER A 125 26.95 -21.33 7.46
CA SER A 125 27.30 -21.15 6.06
C SER A 125 26.10 -20.73 5.20
N LYS A 126 26.39 -20.03 4.11
CA LYS A 126 25.37 -19.59 3.14
C LYS A 126 24.70 -20.80 2.48
N GLU A 127 25.47 -21.84 2.22
CA GLU A 127 25.02 -23.08 1.61
C GLU A 127 23.96 -23.79 2.48
N LEU A 128 24.16 -23.87 3.80
CA LEU A 128 23.17 -24.45 4.72
C LEU A 128 21.90 -23.60 4.79
N SER A 129 22.05 -22.27 4.84
CA SER A 129 20.91 -21.34 4.82
C SER A 129 20.10 -21.49 3.53
N ASP A 130 20.76 -21.50 2.37
CA ASP A 130 20.08 -21.64 1.08
C ASP A 130 19.42 -23.01 0.91
N ALA A 131 20.05 -24.09 1.41
CA ALA A 131 19.45 -25.42 1.42
C ALA A 131 18.17 -25.47 2.26
N PHE A 132 18.16 -24.84 3.44
CA PHE A 132 16.95 -24.70 4.25
C PHE A 132 15.85 -23.93 3.50
N TRP A 133 16.21 -22.79 2.89
CA TRP A 133 15.25 -21.95 2.18
C TRP A 133 14.68 -22.65 0.95
N ALA A 134 15.49 -23.46 0.25
CA ALA A 134 15.03 -24.29 -0.85
C ALA A 134 14.05 -25.39 -0.37
N ASP A 135 14.39 -26.09 0.72
CA ASP A 135 13.53 -27.15 1.30
C ASP A 135 12.18 -26.61 1.76
N ILE A 136 12.17 -25.56 2.58
CA ILE A 136 10.92 -25.00 3.13
C ILE A 136 10.04 -24.43 2.01
N THR A 137 10.62 -23.76 1.01
CA THR A 137 9.86 -23.22 -0.12
C THR A 137 9.22 -24.35 -0.94
N SER A 138 9.98 -25.43 -1.22
CA SER A 138 9.48 -26.61 -1.93
C SER A 138 8.34 -27.30 -1.18
N ARG A 139 8.50 -27.51 0.14
CA ARG A 139 7.49 -28.16 0.98
C ARG A 139 6.20 -27.36 1.06
N VAL A 140 6.29 -26.04 1.23
CA VAL A 140 5.11 -25.17 1.29
C VAL A 140 4.43 -25.06 -0.07
N ALA A 141 5.19 -25.01 -1.17
CA ALA A 141 4.62 -25.04 -2.52
C ALA A 141 3.86 -26.35 -2.82
N GLY A 142 4.19 -27.45 -2.12
CA GLY A 142 3.48 -28.72 -2.23
C GLY A 142 2.18 -28.82 -1.42
N VAL A 143 1.84 -27.82 -0.59
CA VAL A 143 0.61 -27.82 0.21
C VAL A 143 -0.60 -27.56 -0.71
N PRO A 144 -1.62 -28.43 -0.72
CA PRO A 144 -2.82 -28.22 -1.54
C PRO A 144 -3.50 -26.90 -1.20
N GLY A 145 -3.79 -26.08 -2.22
CA GLY A 145 -4.38 -24.74 -2.05
C GLY A 145 -3.36 -23.60 -1.98
N VAL A 146 -2.06 -23.89 -1.98
CA VAL A 146 -1.00 -22.90 -2.22
C VAL A 146 -0.78 -22.76 -3.74
N SER A 147 -0.90 -21.54 -4.25
CA SER A 147 -0.77 -21.25 -5.69
C SER A 147 0.60 -20.66 -6.06
N ALA A 148 1.27 -19.97 -5.14
CA ALA A 148 2.62 -19.47 -5.33
C ALA A 148 3.34 -19.27 -3.99
N VAL A 149 4.65 -19.45 -3.98
CA VAL A 149 5.50 -19.22 -2.80
C VAL A 149 6.75 -18.46 -3.22
N GLY A 150 7.06 -17.41 -2.47
CA GLY A 150 8.26 -16.61 -2.66
C GLY A 150 8.98 -16.34 -1.34
N THR A 151 10.29 -16.14 -1.43
CA THR A 151 11.10 -15.58 -0.34
C THR A 151 11.56 -14.17 -0.68
N ALA A 152 11.65 -13.33 0.35
CA ALA A 152 12.16 -11.97 0.25
C ALA A 152 12.85 -11.55 1.56
N GLN A 153 13.84 -10.66 1.51
CA GLN A 153 14.38 -10.04 2.73
C GLN A 153 13.33 -9.13 3.39
N ASN A 154 12.65 -8.33 2.57
CA ASN A 154 11.53 -7.46 2.95
C ASN A 154 10.48 -7.56 1.84
N HIS A 155 9.23 -7.23 2.14
CA HIS A 155 8.16 -7.15 1.13
C HIS A 155 7.25 -5.95 1.40
N PRO A 156 6.46 -5.49 0.40
CA PRO A 156 5.57 -4.33 0.53
C PRO A 156 4.70 -4.33 1.79
N LEU A 157 4.15 -5.49 2.17
CA LEU A 157 3.27 -5.62 3.36
C LEU A 157 4.00 -5.38 4.70
N MET A 158 5.33 -5.30 4.75
CA MET A 158 6.08 -5.02 5.98
C MET A 158 6.27 -3.53 6.25
N GLY A 159 6.04 -2.66 5.25
CA GLY A 159 6.30 -1.21 5.36
C GLY A 159 7.79 -0.85 5.58
N SER A 160 8.72 -1.77 5.33
CA SER A 160 10.15 -1.57 5.60
C SER A 160 10.78 -0.59 4.60
N ASN A 161 11.57 0.36 5.10
CA ASN A 161 12.22 1.41 4.32
C ASN A 161 13.74 1.37 4.45
N TRP A 162 14.37 0.32 3.93
CA TRP A 162 15.82 0.34 3.79
C TRP A 162 16.23 0.88 2.41
N GLY A 163 16.72 2.10 2.41
CA GLY A 163 17.32 2.74 1.24
C GLY A 163 18.80 2.39 1.12
N ARG A 164 19.26 2.11 -0.09
CA ARG A 164 20.68 2.10 -0.46
C ARG A 164 20.91 3.12 -1.56
N THR A 165 22.16 3.54 -1.67
CA THR A 165 22.60 4.42 -2.74
C THR A 165 23.10 3.59 -3.91
N VAL A 166 22.58 3.85 -5.10
CA VAL A 166 23.06 3.24 -6.36
C VAL A 166 23.56 4.31 -7.31
N ARG A 167 24.48 3.93 -8.19
CA ARG A 167 24.96 4.77 -9.28
C ARG A 167 24.54 4.15 -10.61
N ILE A 168 24.27 4.97 -11.62
CA ILE A 168 23.93 4.50 -12.96
C ILE A 168 25.11 4.80 -13.88
N ALA A 169 25.57 3.78 -14.62
CA ALA A 169 26.62 3.97 -15.61
C ALA A 169 26.16 4.97 -16.69
N GLY A 170 27.06 5.85 -17.14
CA GLY A 170 26.73 6.86 -18.16
C GLY A 170 25.99 8.11 -17.64
N HIS A 171 25.43 8.06 -16.42
CA HIS A 171 24.96 9.27 -15.72
C HIS A 171 26.09 9.81 -14.84
N ASN A 172 26.16 11.14 -14.64
CA ASN A 172 27.17 11.82 -13.79
C ASN A 172 27.64 10.91 -12.64
N THR A 173 28.92 10.53 -12.64
CA THR A 173 29.46 9.44 -11.79
C THR A 173 30.27 9.96 -10.60
N GLY A 174 29.97 11.16 -10.09
CA GLY A 174 30.60 11.69 -8.88
C GLY A 174 30.10 10.99 -7.61
N GLU A 175 30.83 11.09 -6.49
CA GLU A 175 30.35 10.57 -5.18
C GLU A 175 28.99 11.15 -4.77
N GLU A 176 28.71 12.41 -5.12
CA GLU A 176 27.41 13.07 -4.89
C GLU A 176 26.29 12.60 -5.82
N SER A 177 26.58 11.75 -6.79
CA SER A 177 25.61 11.29 -7.79
C SER A 177 24.85 10.03 -7.36
N GLY A 178 25.06 9.61 -6.12
CA GLY A 178 24.34 8.52 -5.50
C GLY A 178 22.82 8.74 -5.49
N ARG A 179 22.08 7.77 -6.02
CA ARG A 179 20.62 7.78 -6.09
C ARG A 179 20.05 6.87 -5.01
N SER A 180 19.24 7.43 -4.12
CA SER A 180 18.59 6.67 -3.06
C SER A 180 17.47 5.80 -3.64
N VAL A 181 17.63 4.49 -3.50
CA VAL A 181 16.63 3.50 -3.92
C VAL A 181 16.37 2.54 -2.78
N ARG A 182 15.14 2.08 -2.66
CA ARG A 182 14.86 0.94 -1.79
C ARG A 182 15.38 -0.33 -2.45
N VAL A 183 16.19 -1.12 -1.73
CA VAL A 183 16.70 -2.39 -2.26
C VAL A 183 16.02 -3.56 -1.55
N THR A 184 15.44 -4.45 -2.35
CA THR A 184 14.81 -5.67 -1.87
C THR A 184 15.46 -6.88 -2.53
N HIS A 185 15.98 -7.79 -1.73
CA HIS A 185 16.42 -9.09 -2.21
C HIS A 185 15.21 -10.01 -2.28
N ALA A 186 14.88 -10.47 -3.49
CA ALA A 186 13.65 -11.18 -3.79
C ALA A 186 13.92 -12.43 -4.64
N SER A 187 13.15 -13.48 -4.40
CA SER A 187 13.05 -14.64 -5.30
C SER A 187 12.07 -14.36 -6.45
N THR A 188 12.16 -15.16 -7.51
CA THR A 188 11.16 -15.17 -8.60
C THR A 188 9.75 -15.40 -8.06
N GLY A 189 9.58 -16.33 -7.13
CA GLY A 189 8.30 -16.67 -6.55
C GLY A 189 7.64 -15.52 -5.77
N LEU A 190 8.39 -14.50 -5.33
CA LEU A 190 7.79 -13.32 -4.68
C LEU A 190 6.90 -12.56 -5.65
N PHE A 191 7.35 -12.38 -6.90
CA PHE A 191 6.60 -11.65 -7.93
C PHE A 191 5.29 -12.36 -8.24
N GLN A 192 5.29 -13.70 -8.25
CA GLN A 192 4.08 -14.51 -8.43
C GLN A 192 3.17 -14.45 -7.19
N ALA A 193 3.76 -14.60 -5.99
CA ALA A 193 3.01 -14.62 -4.74
C ALA A 193 2.36 -13.28 -4.40
N LEU A 194 2.90 -12.16 -4.87
CA LEU A 194 2.30 -10.83 -4.72
C LEU A 194 1.60 -10.32 -6.00
N ASP A 195 1.63 -11.10 -7.08
CA ASP A 195 1.08 -10.72 -8.38
C ASP A 195 1.60 -9.36 -8.88
N PHE A 196 2.93 -9.23 -8.89
CA PHE A 196 3.60 -8.06 -9.43
C PHE A 196 3.57 -8.07 -10.97
N THR A 197 3.03 -7.00 -11.56
CA THR A 197 3.01 -6.81 -13.01
C THR A 197 4.37 -6.33 -13.52
N ILE A 198 5.00 -7.09 -14.42
CA ILE A 198 6.18 -6.64 -15.17
C ILE A 198 5.72 -5.78 -16.34
N ALA A 199 5.98 -4.47 -16.26
CA ALA A 199 5.64 -3.49 -17.28
C ALA A 199 6.55 -3.58 -18.52
N GLN A 200 7.83 -3.94 -18.35
CA GLN A 200 8.79 -4.09 -19.44
C GLN A 200 9.86 -5.12 -19.07
N GLY A 201 10.35 -5.91 -20.03
CA GLY A 201 11.40 -6.91 -19.80
C GLY A 201 10.87 -8.19 -19.16
N CYS A 202 11.67 -8.81 -18.28
CA CYS A 202 11.37 -10.11 -17.69
C CYS A 202 11.46 -10.10 -16.15
N ALA A 203 10.73 -11.03 -15.52
CA ALA A 203 10.95 -11.38 -14.12
C ALA A 203 12.25 -12.18 -13.95
N PHE A 204 12.68 -12.39 -12.70
CA PHE A 204 13.81 -13.28 -12.41
C PHE A 204 13.54 -14.72 -12.83
N SER A 205 14.62 -15.45 -13.05
CA SER A 205 14.64 -16.90 -13.24
C SER A 205 15.51 -17.55 -12.17
N ASP A 206 15.39 -18.87 -11.99
CA ASP A 206 16.21 -19.61 -11.01
C ASP A 206 17.71 -19.53 -11.35
N ALA A 207 18.05 -19.37 -12.64
CA ALA A 207 19.43 -19.20 -13.08
C ALA A 207 20.06 -17.89 -12.56
N ASP A 208 19.25 -16.86 -12.30
CA ASP A 208 19.72 -15.57 -11.80
C ASP A 208 20.15 -15.64 -10.33
N ALA A 209 19.78 -16.69 -9.59
CA ALA A 209 20.16 -16.86 -8.19
C ALA A 209 21.69 -17.03 -8.01
N ALA A 210 22.37 -17.62 -8.99
CA ALA A 210 23.83 -17.83 -9.01
C ALA A 210 24.53 -17.25 -10.25
N GLY A 211 23.77 -16.58 -11.13
CA GLY A 211 24.25 -16.03 -12.40
C GLY A 211 24.81 -14.60 -12.30
N PRO A 212 24.88 -13.89 -13.45
CA PRO A 212 25.25 -12.48 -13.49
C PRO A 212 24.38 -11.62 -12.57
N ARG A 213 24.92 -10.50 -12.10
CA ARG A 213 24.15 -9.58 -11.26
C ARG A 213 23.10 -8.87 -12.12
N VAL A 214 21.85 -9.13 -11.82
CA VAL A 214 20.70 -8.53 -12.50
C VAL A 214 19.77 -7.86 -11.49
N ALA A 215 18.94 -6.94 -11.98
CA ALA A 215 17.95 -6.28 -11.18
C ALA A 215 16.66 -5.97 -11.95
N ILE A 216 15.58 -5.81 -11.19
CA ILE A 216 14.30 -5.29 -11.67
C ILE A 216 14.05 -3.97 -10.93
N VAL A 217 13.66 -2.93 -11.65
CA VAL A 217 13.35 -1.60 -11.06
C VAL A 217 11.87 -1.29 -11.18
N ASN A 218 11.33 -0.36 -10.41
CA ASN A 218 9.94 0.09 -10.63
C ASN A 218 9.86 1.26 -11.61
N GLN A 219 8.65 1.59 -12.06
CA GLN A 219 8.42 2.74 -12.95
C GLN A 219 8.86 4.07 -12.31
N ALA A 220 8.73 4.24 -10.98
CA ALA A 220 9.18 5.42 -10.27
C ALA A 220 10.71 5.62 -10.36
N PHE A 221 11.49 4.55 -10.37
CA PHE A 221 12.93 4.60 -10.65
C PHE A 221 13.19 5.17 -12.04
N VAL A 222 12.54 4.60 -13.06
CA VAL A 222 12.70 5.02 -14.45
C VAL A 222 12.38 6.50 -14.61
N ARG A 223 11.20 6.93 -14.14
CA ARG A 223 10.75 8.34 -14.24
C ARG A 223 11.65 9.32 -13.50
N ARG A 224 12.27 8.90 -12.40
CA ARG A 224 13.06 9.80 -11.56
C ARG A 224 14.52 9.89 -11.97
N TYR A 225 15.06 8.84 -12.57
CA TYR A 225 16.50 8.69 -12.74
C TYR A 225 16.97 8.55 -14.18
N LEU A 226 16.13 8.01 -15.06
CA LEU A 226 16.47 7.88 -16.48
C LEU A 226 16.01 9.11 -17.26
N THR A 227 16.69 9.36 -18.37
CA THR A 227 16.33 10.45 -19.27
C THR A 227 15.08 10.06 -20.05
N GLU A 228 14.24 11.04 -20.41
CA GLU A 228 13.03 10.76 -21.19
C GLU A 228 13.40 10.09 -22.53
N GLY A 229 12.82 8.91 -22.78
CA GLY A 229 13.08 8.10 -23.98
C GLY A 229 14.26 7.13 -23.88
N GLU A 230 14.99 7.10 -22.77
CA GLU A 230 16.03 6.10 -22.50
C GLU A 230 15.41 4.72 -22.25
N ASP A 231 15.99 3.66 -22.82
CA ASP A 231 15.51 2.28 -22.60
C ASP A 231 15.96 1.77 -21.22
N PRO A 232 15.03 1.51 -20.28
CA PRO A 232 15.37 1.01 -18.96
C PRO A 232 16.15 -0.31 -18.99
N LEU A 233 15.92 -1.16 -19.99
CA LEU A 233 16.59 -2.46 -20.09
C LEU A 233 18.05 -2.35 -20.55
N SER A 234 18.46 -1.18 -21.06
CA SER A 234 19.86 -0.88 -21.36
C SER A 234 20.63 -0.30 -20.17
N THR A 235 19.94 -0.07 -19.05
CA THR A 235 20.52 0.56 -17.85
C THR A 235 21.41 -0.42 -17.09
N THR A 236 22.66 -0.02 -16.86
CA THR A 236 23.58 -0.71 -15.96
C THR A 236 23.79 0.10 -14.68
N LEU A 237 23.56 -0.52 -13.53
CA LEU A 237 23.84 0.05 -12.23
C LEU A 237 25.24 -0.34 -11.78
N LEU A 238 25.89 0.55 -11.05
CA LEU A 238 27.19 0.32 -10.44
C LEU A 238 26.97 0.04 -8.95
N GLY A 239 27.31 -1.18 -8.54
CA GLY A 239 27.30 -1.66 -7.16
C GLY A 239 28.61 -1.31 -6.43
N SER A 240 28.80 -1.92 -5.26
CA SER A 240 30.07 -1.87 -4.53
C SER A 240 31.18 -2.60 -5.30
N GLU A 241 32.43 -2.16 -5.12
CA GLU A 241 33.63 -2.79 -5.72
C GLU A 241 33.58 -2.88 -7.26
N GLU A 242 33.01 -1.86 -7.91
CA GLU A 242 32.86 -1.79 -9.38
C GLU A 242 32.03 -2.92 -10.01
N SER A 243 31.28 -3.69 -9.20
CA SER A 243 30.35 -4.67 -9.74
C SER A 243 29.25 -3.99 -10.56
N THR A 244 28.96 -4.53 -11.74
CA THR A 244 27.87 -4.06 -12.59
C THR A 244 26.62 -4.89 -12.34
N ILE A 245 25.46 -4.24 -12.35
CA ILE A 245 24.16 -4.88 -12.17
C ILE A 245 23.29 -4.46 -13.36
N GLN A 246 22.88 -5.42 -14.19
CA GLN A 246 22.07 -5.14 -15.37
C GLN A 246 20.60 -5.05 -15.01
N VAL A 247 19.90 -3.99 -15.46
CA VAL A 247 18.45 -3.94 -15.36
C VAL A 247 17.85 -4.84 -16.45
N ILE A 248 17.06 -5.85 -16.04
CA ILE A 248 16.43 -6.82 -16.94
C ILE A 248 14.90 -6.70 -17.00
N GLY A 249 14.33 -5.89 -16.11
CA GLY A 249 12.89 -5.71 -16.04
C GLY A 249 12.48 -4.43 -15.32
N VAL A 250 11.27 -3.99 -15.62
CA VAL A 250 10.58 -2.88 -14.95
C VAL A 250 9.25 -3.41 -14.42
N VAL A 251 9.03 -3.30 -13.12
CA VAL A 251 7.77 -3.63 -12.45
C VAL A 251 6.89 -2.37 -12.31
N GLU A 252 5.57 -2.55 -12.27
CA GLU A 252 4.65 -1.48 -11.92
C GLU A 252 4.92 -0.92 -10.51
N ASP A 253 4.44 0.30 -10.27
CA ASP A 253 4.66 0.99 -9.01
C ASP A 253 3.79 0.43 -7.89
N SER A 254 4.41 0.04 -6.78
CA SER A 254 3.71 -0.40 -5.58
C SER A 254 3.53 0.72 -4.55
N ILE A 255 2.33 0.79 -3.95
CA ILE A 255 2.02 1.71 -2.85
C ILE A 255 2.31 1.02 -1.52
N GLU A 256 3.37 1.46 -0.85
CA GLU A 256 3.86 0.80 0.38
C GLU A 256 3.72 1.66 1.65
N ARG A 257 3.52 2.98 1.51
CA ARG A 257 3.51 3.93 2.65
C ARG A 257 2.21 4.71 2.82
N GLY A 258 1.16 4.28 2.13
CA GLY A 258 -0.09 5.01 2.04
C GLY A 258 -0.19 5.85 0.76
N VAL A 259 -1.43 6.21 0.45
CA VAL A 259 -1.87 6.87 -0.80
C VAL A 259 -1.34 8.28 -0.95
N ASP A 260 -1.02 8.92 0.17
CA ASP A 260 -0.60 10.30 0.28
C ASP A 260 0.91 10.47 0.06
N GLN A 261 1.67 9.38 0.08
CA GLN A 261 3.11 9.40 -0.16
C GLN A 261 3.44 9.05 -1.61
N ALA A 262 4.40 9.80 -2.18
CA ALA A 262 4.93 9.47 -3.49
C ALA A 262 5.62 8.10 -3.49
N VAL A 263 5.35 7.29 -4.51
CA VAL A 263 6.03 6.01 -4.71
C VAL A 263 7.53 6.26 -4.86
N GLN A 264 8.32 5.55 -4.06
CA GLN A 264 9.77 5.68 -4.08
C GLN A 264 10.40 4.78 -5.14
N PRO A 265 11.52 5.20 -5.76
CA PRO A 265 12.34 4.32 -6.57
C PRO A 265 12.72 3.04 -5.82
N ALA A 266 12.47 1.90 -6.46
CA ALA A 266 12.73 0.58 -5.92
C ALA A 266 13.61 -0.24 -6.87
N LEU A 267 14.45 -1.06 -6.27
CA LEU A 267 15.35 -2.00 -6.92
C LEU A 267 15.16 -3.37 -6.28
N TYR A 268 14.83 -4.36 -7.09
CA TYR A 268 14.78 -5.76 -6.70
C TYR A 268 16.02 -6.46 -7.25
N THR A 269 16.63 -7.33 -6.45
CA THR A 269 17.78 -8.15 -6.88
C THR A 269 17.57 -9.60 -6.44
N PRO A 270 18.15 -10.60 -7.15
CA PRO A 270 17.97 -12.00 -6.80
C PRO A 270 18.43 -12.30 -5.37
N ILE A 271 17.55 -12.93 -4.59
CA ILE A 271 17.86 -13.26 -3.18
C ILE A 271 19.00 -14.27 -3.02
N GLY A 272 19.20 -15.14 -4.01
CA GLY A 272 20.30 -16.12 -4.02
C GLY A 272 21.69 -15.49 -4.05
N GLN A 273 21.82 -14.25 -4.54
CA GLN A 273 23.10 -13.54 -4.61
C GLN A 273 23.46 -12.80 -3.31
N ALA A 274 22.58 -12.82 -2.31
CA ALA A 274 22.75 -12.07 -1.07
C ALA A 274 22.85 -13.01 0.14
N ASP A 275 23.75 -12.70 1.07
CA ASP A 275 23.86 -13.41 2.35
C ASP A 275 22.83 -12.86 3.34
N ILE A 276 21.57 -13.25 3.14
CA ILE A 276 20.43 -12.85 3.97
C ILE A 276 19.95 -14.04 4.80
N ARG A 277 20.16 -13.95 6.13
CA ARG A 277 19.73 -14.97 7.11
C ARG A 277 18.27 -14.87 7.52
N THR A 278 17.76 -13.64 7.66
CA THR A 278 16.36 -13.40 7.99
C THR A 278 15.58 -13.12 6.72
N ARG A 279 14.73 -14.05 6.31
CA ARG A 279 13.85 -13.89 5.14
C ARG A 279 12.40 -14.05 5.57
N SER A 280 11.52 -13.39 4.82
CA SER A 280 10.09 -13.63 4.87
C SER A 280 9.72 -14.60 3.75
N LEU A 281 8.93 -15.60 4.11
CA LEU A 281 8.19 -16.45 3.20
C LEU A 281 6.85 -15.76 2.91
N VAL A 282 6.50 -15.64 1.64
CA VAL A 282 5.27 -15.01 1.14
C VAL A 282 4.54 -16.08 0.35
N ILE A 283 3.35 -16.45 0.82
CA ILE A 283 2.60 -17.62 0.36
C ILE A 283 1.26 -17.13 -0.16
N ARG A 284 0.99 -17.32 -1.44
CA ARG A 284 -0.33 -17.08 -2.01
C ARG A 284 -1.18 -18.35 -1.87
N THR A 285 -2.37 -18.16 -1.35
CA THR A 285 -3.36 -19.20 -1.07
C THR A 285 -4.61 -18.98 -1.92
N GLU A 286 -5.33 -20.06 -2.22
CA GLU A 286 -6.60 -19.99 -2.97
C GLU A 286 -7.77 -19.55 -2.09
N THR A 287 -7.72 -19.88 -0.79
CA THR A 287 -8.74 -19.56 0.22
C THR A 287 -8.19 -18.68 1.33
N GLU A 288 -8.93 -18.52 2.43
CA GLU A 288 -8.53 -17.61 3.51
C GLU A 288 -7.19 -18.05 4.14
N PRO A 289 -6.19 -17.15 4.26
CA PRO A 289 -4.84 -17.50 4.72
C PRO A 289 -4.78 -18.21 6.07
N THR A 290 -5.76 -17.95 6.95
CA THR A 290 -5.84 -18.53 8.29
C THR A 290 -6.01 -20.05 8.29
N ASP A 291 -6.60 -20.61 7.23
CA ASP A 291 -6.81 -22.06 7.11
C ASP A 291 -5.49 -22.81 6.93
N PHE A 292 -4.45 -22.13 6.45
CA PHE A 292 -3.14 -22.70 6.15
C PHE A 292 -2.12 -22.59 7.28
N VAL A 293 -2.44 -21.86 8.36
CA VAL A 293 -1.49 -21.60 9.47
C VAL A 293 -1.04 -22.88 10.17
N SER A 294 -1.86 -23.94 10.17
CA SER A 294 -1.48 -25.24 10.77
C SER A 294 -0.64 -26.13 9.85
N ALA A 295 -0.61 -25.83 8.55
CA ALA A 295 0.10 -26.60 7.53
C ALA A 295 1.49 -26.04 7.22
N VAL A 296 1.75 -24.78 7.60
CA VAL A 296 3.00 -24.03 7.38
C VAL A 296 3.76 -23.92 8.69
#